data_AF-A0A2G8LJM5-F1
#
_entry.id   AF-A0A2G8LJM5-F1
#
_cell.length_a   1.000
_cell.length_b   1.000
_cell.length_c   1.000
_cell.angle_alpha   90.00
_cell.angle_beta   90.00
_cell.angle_gamma   90.00
#
_symmetry.space_group_name_H-M   'P 1'
#
loop_
_entity.id
_entity.type
_entity.pdbx_description
1 polymer ?
#
loop_
_entity_poly.entity_id
_entity_poly.type
_entity_poly.pdbx_seq_one_letter_code
_entity_poly.pdbx_strand_id
1 'polypeptide(L)'
;MAFIGLTIAMGLTRKSTIGEYWSTHQILETPWYRQVMSRPLYQQHQRYLHVSDNTMGEKTADGRFCDKLYKVRPLLDSLVQSFQKHYSPGRELSIDEMMIGTKCRLSFLQYMKDKPTKWGLKVWTLCDAKVHYCLNFDLYTGGIGEKGLSFRVVNELMRPYLGRGHRLYTDNFYTSPELLAHLLSHNTLAVGTVRENSKHMPVRAKSSQTKVEVGHSVFLKSHKMTACRWMDKRDVFCLSTVHGNSLTEVTRP
;
A
#
# COMPACT_ATOMS: atom_id res chain seq x y z
N MET A 1 4.58 -25.75 12.36
CA MET A 1 5.49 -24.58 12.47
C MET A 1 6.76 -24.70 11.65
N ALA A 2 7.41 -25.88 11.59
CA ALA A 2 8.69 -26.07 10.86
C ALA A 2 8.67 -25.58 9.40
N PHE A 3 7.62 -25.91 8.62
CA PHE A 3 7.49 -25.45 7.22
C PHE A 3 7.56 -23.92 7.08
N ILE A 4 6.76 -23.18 7.86
CA ILE A 4 6.72 -21.71 7.84
C ILE A 4 8.08 -21.14 8.29
N GLY A 5 8.67 -21.71 9.34
CA GLY A 5 9.98 -21.29 9.84
C GLY A 5 11.08 -21.44 8.78
N LEU A 6 11.07 -22.54 8.02
CA LEU A 6 11.98 -22.74 6.89
C LEU A 6 11.75 -21.68 5.81
N THR A 7 10.49 -21.43 5.42
CA THR A 7 10.16 -20.42 4.40
C THR A 7 10.60 -19.00 4.81
N ILE A 8 10.44 -18.63 6.08
CA ILE A 8 10.92 -17.34 6.60
C ILE A 8 12.45 -17.29 6.55
N ALA A 9 13.14 -18.35 6.98
CA ALA A 9 14.60 -18.41 6.96
C ALA A 9 15.17 -18.29 5.53
N MET A 10 14.47 -18.79 4.50
CA MET A 10 14.88 -18.61 3.09
C MET A 10 14.94 -17.13 2.66
N GLY A 11 14.22 -16.25 3.37
CA GLY A 11 14.35 -14.80 3.18
C GLY A 11 15.69 -14.24 3.66
N LEU A 12 16.30 -14.87 4.66
CA LEU A 12 17.60 -14.50 5.23
C LEU A 12 18.76 -15.09 4.43
N THR A 13 18.70 -16.38 4.11
CA THR A 13 19.77 -17.08 3.37
C THR A 13 19.31 -17.41 1.95
N ARG A 14 19.29 -16.41 1.06
CA ARG A 14 18.80 -16.61 -0.31
C ARG A 14 19.73 -17.51 -1.13
N LYS A 15 19.19 -18.63 -1.61
CA LYS A 15 19.83 -19.55 -2.57
C LYS A 15 19.13 -19.48 -3.93
N SER A 16 19.79 -19.95 -4.99
CA SER A 16 19.31 -19.82 -6.37
C SER A 16 18.10 -20.71 -6.63
N THR A 17 18.07 -21.89 -6.01
CA THR A 17 16.98 -22.86 -6.16
C THR A 17 16.50 -23.41 -4.81
N ILE A 18 15.25 -23.87 -4.75
CA ILE A 18 14.70 -24.52 -3.54
C ILE A 18 15.52 -25.78 -3.17
N GLY A 19 16.09 -26.48 -4.15
CA GLY A 19 16.88 -27.69 -3.91
C GLY A 19 18.19 -27.41 -3.14
N GLU A 20 18.81 -26.25 -3.37
CA GLU A 20 20.09 -25.90 -2.76
C GLU A 20 20.03 -25.72 -1.25
N TYR A 21 18.85 -25.44 -0.68
CA TYR A 21 18.66 -25.39 0.77
C TYR A 21 18.92 -26.75 1.45
N TRP A 22 18.84 -27.84 0.70
CA TRP A 22 19.14 -29.20 1.17
C TRP A 22 20.43 -29.77 0.56
N SER A 23 21.28 -28.93 -0.05
CA SER A 23 22.56 -29.37 -0.60
C SER A 23 23.52 -29.81 0.49
N THR A 24 24.28 -30.87 0.22
CA THR A 24 25.42 -31.35 1.04
C THR A 24 26.76 -30.89 0.47
N HIS A 25 26.76 -30.09 -0.58
CA HIS A 25 27.99 -29.55 -1.15
C HIS A 25 28.60 -28.54 -0.19
N GLN A 26 29.88 -28.70 0.16
CA GLN A 26 30.56 -27.95 1.23
C GLN A 26 30.39 -26.42 1.14
N ILE A 27 30.39 -25.85 -0.07
CA ILE A 27 30.23 -24.40 -0.29
C ILE A 27 28.78 -23.93 -0.07
N LEU A 28 27.80 -24.79 -0.35
CA LEU A 28 26.38 -24.45 -0.32
C LEU A 28 25.66 -24.99 0.90
N GLU A 29 26.32 -25.81 1.71
CA GLU A 29 25.69 -26.53 2.80
C GLU A 29 25.12 -25.55 3.83
N THR A 30 23.91 -25.84 4.28
CA THR A 30 23.25 -25.08 5.34
C THR A 30 22.51 -26.09 6.22
N PRO A 31 23.24 -26.78 7.14
CA PRO A 31 22.78 -28.01 7.77
C PRO A 31 21.43 -27.90 8.47
N TRP A 32 21.09 -26.71 8.98
CA TRP A 32 19.84 -26.45 9.68
C TRP A 32 18.58 -26.84 8.88
N TYR A 33 18.51 -26.56 7.57
CA TYR A 33 17.33 -26.86 6.76
C TYR A 33 16.98 -28.35 6.72
N ARG A 34 18.00 -29.19 6.52
CA ARG A 34 17.89 -30.66 6.45
C ARG A 34 17.67 -31.30 7.82
N GLN A 35 18.14 -30.68 8.90
CA GLN A 35 17.87 -31.12 10.27
C GLN A 35 16.41 -30.86 10.68
N VAL A 36 15.82 -29.76 10.22
CA VAL A 36 14.45 -29.37 10.58
C VAL A 36 13.39 -30.14 9.79
N MET A 37 13.58 -30.34 8.49
CA MET A 37 12.62 -31.04 7.63
C MET A 37 13.32 -31.63 6.42
N SER A 38 12.91 -32.80 5.95
CA SER A 38 13.41 -33.34 4.69
C SER A 38 12.89 -32.54 3.49
N ARG A 39 13.66 -32.45 2.40
CA ARG A 39 13.24 -31.76 1.17
C ARG A 39 11.91 -32.29 0.61
N PRO A 40 11.67 -33.61 0.50
CA PRO A 40 10.40 -34.12 -0.02
C PRO A 40 9.20 -33.70 0.84
N LEU A 41 9.34 -33.72 2.16
CA LEU A 41 8.29 -33.31 3.08
C LEU A 41 7.99 -31.81 2.95
N TYR A 42 9.03 -30.96 2.85
CA TYR A 42 8.85 -29.53 2.58
C TYR A 42 8.08 -29.29 1.28
N GLN A 43 8.44 -30.00 0.21
CA GLN A 43 7.77 -29.88 -1.09
C GLN A 43 6.31 -30.39 -1.06
N GLN A 44 6.02 -31.43 -0.27
CA GLN A 44 4.64 -31.88 -0.04
C GLN A 44 3.83 -30.80 0.66
N HIS A 45 4.34 -30.21 1.76
CA HIS A 45 3.66 -29.10 2.43
C HIS A 45 3.47 -27.90 1.50
N GLN A 46 4.48 -27.53 0.72
CA GLN A 46 4.38 -26.45 -0.26
C GLN A 46 3.28 -26.70 -1.31
N ARG A 47 3.13 -27.95 -1.76
CA ARG A 47 2.15 -28.35 -2.79
C ARG A 47 0.72 -28.38 -2.27
N TYR A 48 0.52 -28.82 -1.04
CA TYR A 48 -0.80 -29.08 -0.47
C TYR A 48 -1.26 -28.04 0.54
N LEU A 49 -0.46 -26.99 0.80
CA LEU A 49 -0.87 -25.88 1.65
C LEU A 49 -2.14 -25.24 1.10
N HIS A 50 -3.16 -25.19 1.95
CA HIS A 50 -4.49 -24.69 1.61
C HIS A 50 -5.11 -24.09 2.87
N VAL A 51 -5.82 -22.96 2.72
CA VAL A 51 -6.30 -22.15 3.85
C VAL A 51 -7.80 -21.83 3.77
N SER A 52 -8.54 -22.34 2.78
CA SER A 52 -9.97 -22.03 2.58
C SER A 52 -10.73 -23.20 1.98
N ASP A 53 -11.79 -23.72 2.60
CA ASP A 53 -12.58 -24.81 2.01
C ASP A 53 -13.14 -24.45 0.62
N ASN A 54 -12.80 -25.24 -0.40
CA ASN A 54 -13.22 -25.01 -1.78
C ASN A 54 -14.71 -25.28 -2.02
N THR A 55 -15.40 -25.93 -1.07
CA THR A 55 -16.84 -26.22 -1.13
C THR A 55 -17.71 -25.04 -0.70
N MET A 56 -17.18 -24.17 0.17
CA MET A 56 -17.94 -23.07 0.80
C MET A 56 -17.92 -21.75 0.01
N GLY A 57 -17.07 -21.64 -1.03
CA GLY A 57 -16.91 -20.38 -1.74
C GLY A 57 -18.01 -20.13 -2.76
N GLU A 58 -18.61 -18.95 -2.71
CA GLU A 58 -19.58 -18.49 -3.71
C GLU A 58 -18.95 -18.45 -5.10
N LYS A 59 -19.64 -19.06 -6.06
CA LYS A 59 -19.21 -19.13 -7.45
C LYS A 59 -20.20 -18.40 -8.35
N THR A 60 -19.67 -17.75 -9.37
CA THR A 60 -20.45 -17.23 -10.49
C THR A 60 -21.03 -18.39 -11.30
N ALA A 61 -21.97 -18.08 -12.20
CA ALA A 61 -22.55 -19.08 -13.12
C ALA A 61 -21.48 -19.85 -13.92
N ASP A 62 -20.35 -19.22 -14.22
CA ASP A 62 -19.21 -19.83 -14.91
C ASP A 62 -18.33 -20.73 -14.02
N GLY A 63 -18.71 -20.97 -12.75
CA GLY A 63 -17.97 -21.78 -11.79
C GLY A 63 -16.72 -21.13 -11.20
N ARG A 64 -16.49 -19.83 -11.44
CA ARG A 64 -15.37 -19.06 -10.87
C ARG A 64 -15.79 -18.48 -9.51
N PHE A 65 -14.87 -18.40 -8.56
CA PHE A 65 -15.18 -17.73 -7.29
C PHE A 65 -15.52 -16.25 -7.53
N CYS A 66 -16.57 -15.76 -6.88
CA CYS A 66 -16.96 -14.35 -6.91
C CYS A 66 -15.82 -13.47 -6.36
N ASP A 67 -15.23 -13.87 -5.24
CA ASP A 67 -13.98 -13.30 -4.72
C ASP A 67 -12.77 -14.01 -5.33
N LYS A 68 -11.97 -13.28 -6.12
CA LYS A 68 -10.75 -13.80 -6.75
C LYS A 68 -9.67 -14.22 -5.74
N LEU A 69 -9.72 -13.73 -4.50
CA LEU A 69 -8.78 -14.06 -3.43
C LEU A 69 -9.35 -15.07 -2.42
N TYR A 70 -10.54 -15.64 -2.66
CA TYR A 70 -11.24 -16.54 -1.74
C TYR A 70 -10.32 -17.62 -1.12
N LYS A 71 -9.44 -18.22 -1.95
CA LYS A 71 -8.51 -19.28 -1.53
C LYS A 71 -7.45 -18.88 -0.51
N VAL A 72 -7.20 -17.58 -0.34
CA VAL A 72 -6.23 -17.03 0.62
C VAL A 72 -6.87 -16.04 1.59
N ARG A 73 -8.14 -15.70 1.39
CA ARG A 73 -8.87 -14.68 2.16
C ARG A 73 -8.78 -14.87 3.68
N PRO A 74 -9.01 -16.06 4.25
CA PRO A 74 -8.91 -16.27 5.70
C PRO A 74 -7.53 -15.93 6.27
N LEU A 75 -6.47 -16.22 5.51
CA LEU A 75 -5.11 -15.87 5.90
C LEU A 75 -4.88 -14.36 5.84
N LEU A 76 -5.32 -13.69 4.78
CA LEU A 76 -5.18 -12.23 4.63
C LEU A 76 -5.93 -11.49 5.75
N ASP A 77 -7.16 -11.90 6.04
CA ASP A 77 -8.00 -11.28 7.07
C ASP A 77 -7.39 -11.51 8.47
N SER A 78 -6.86 -12.71 8.73
CA SER A 78 -6.17 -13.01 9.98
C SER A 78 -4.89 -12.18 10.16
N LEU A 79 -4.14 -11.92 9.07
CA LEU A 79 -2.96 -11.05 9.12
C LEU A 79 -3.34 -9.60 9.43
N VAL A 80 -4.32 -9.05 8.72
CA VAL A 80 -4.81 -7.69 8.97
C VAL A 80 -5.33 -7.53 10.39
N GLN A 81 -6.12 -8.50 10.88
CA GLN A 81 -6.60 -8.50 12.26
C GLN A 81 -5.44 -8.54 13.27
N SER A 82 -4.41 -9.34 13.00
CA SER A 82 -3.23 -9.43 13.86
C SER A 82 -2.45 -8.11 13.88
N PHE A 83 -2.25 -7.47 12.71
CA PHE A 83 -1.53 -6.21 12.62
C PHE A 83 -2.21 -5.10 13.41
N GLN A 84 -3.55 -5.02 13.31
CA GLN A 84 -4.37 -4.04 14.01
C GLN A 84 -4.44 -4.30 15.53
N LYS A 85 -4.39 -5.56 15.94
CA LYS A 85 -4.49 -5.95 17.35
C LYS A 85 -3.21 -5.67 18.14
N HIS A 86 -2.03 -5.91 17.55
CA HIS A 86 -0.76 -5.93 18.27
C HIS A 86 0.02 -4.62 18.22
N TYR A 87 -0.39 -3.66 17.39
CA TYR A 87 0.29 -2.39 17.27
C TYR A 87 -0.69 -1.22 17.21
N SER A 88 -0.47 -0.21 18.07
CA SER A 88 -1.18 1.06 18.02
C SER A 88 -0.29 2.08 17.34
N PRO A 89 -0.67 2.61 16.17
CA PRO A 89 0.20 3.51 15.42
C PRO A 89 0.35 4.88 16.05
N GLY A 90 1.44 5.54 15.69
CA GLY A 90 1.68 6.94 16.01
C GLY A 90 0.75 7.88 15.24
N ARG A 91 1.02 9.18 15.36
CA ARG A 91 0.21 10.22 14.73
C ARG A 91 0.32 10.20 13.20
N GLU A 92 1.49 9.89 12.65
CA GLU A 92 1.76 10.01 11.22
C GLU A 92 1.54 8.69 10.48
N LEU A 93 0.58 8.66 9.56
CA LEU A 93 0.23 7.49 8.74
C LEU A 93 0.45 7.78 7.27
N SER A 94 0.82 6.77 6.49
CA SER A 94 1.02 6.90 5.04
C SER A 94 0.33 5.80 4.25
N ILE A 95 -0.28 6.13 3.11
CA ILE A 95 -0.80 5.16 2.15
C ILE A 95 -0.01 5.24 0.84
N ASP A 96 0.39 4.08 0.33
CA ASP A 96 1.07 3.91 -0.96
C ASP A 96 0.78 2.50 -1.50
N GLU A 97 1.29 2.22 -2.70
CA GLU A 97 1.25 0.92 -3.36
C GLU A 97 2.59 0.19 -3.35
N MET A 98 2.51 -1.10 -3.04
CA MET A 98 3.59 -2.06 -3.23
C MET A 98 3.28 -3.07 -4.34
N MET A 99 4.35 -3.63 -4.90
CA MET A 99 4.28 -4.66 -5.94
C MET A 99 4.86 -5.97 -5.42
N ILE A 100 4.08 -7.05 -5.46
CA ILE A 100 4.57 -8.39 -5.16
C ILE A 100 4.83 -9.12 -6.48
N GLY A 101 6.10 -9.35 -6.77
CA GLY A 101 6.51 -10.07 -7.98
C GLY A 101 6.08 -11.53 -7.93
N THR A 102 5.51 -12.02 -9.03
CA THR A 102 5.07 -13.40 -9.13
C THR A 102 5.22 -13.95 -10.54
N LYS A 103 5.44 -15.26 -10.63
CA LYS A 103 5.42 -16.03 -11.89
C LYS A 103 4.08 -16.75 -12.09
N CYS A 104 3.14 -16.61 -11.16
CA CYS A 104 1.82 -17.22 -11.25
C CYS A 104 0.99 -16.59 -12.38
N ARG A 105 0.19 -17.40 -13.07
CA ARG A 105 -0.77 -16.93 -14.07
C ARG A 105 -2.05 -16.48 -13.36
N LEU A 106 -2.13 -15.20 -13.03
CA LEU A 106 -3.30 -14.59 -12.38
C LEU A 106 -3.92 -13.54 -13.31
N SER A 107 -5.25 -13.46 -13.34
CA SER A 107 -5.98 -12.54 -14.23
C SER A 107 -5.92 -11.07 -13.81
N PHE A 108 -5.40 -10.78 -12.62
CA PHE A 108 -5.38 -9.45 -12.01
C PHE A 108 -3.95 -8.95 -11.73
N LEU A 109 -2.94 -9.53 -12.37
CA LEU A 109 -1.59 -8.95 -12.36
C LEU A 109 -1.62 -7.54 -12.98
N GLN A 110 -0.85 -6.64 -12.39
CA GLN A 110 -0.71 -5.27 -12.85
C GLN A 110 0.69 -5.02 -13.38
N TYR A 111 0.75 -4.15 -14.38
CA TYR A 111 1.99 -3.57 -14.87
C TYR A 111 2.14 -2.15 -14.33
N MET A 112 3.22 -1.88 -13.61
CA MET A 112 3.60 -0.55 -13.13
C MET A 112 5.00 -0.20 -13.65
N LYS A 113 5.06 0.67 -14.66
CA LYS A 113 6.31 1.01 -15.38
C LYS A 113 7.44 1.49 -14.45
N ASP A 114 7.08 2.29 -13.45
CA ASP A 114 8.04 3.01 -12.61
C ASP A 114 8.43 2.25 -11.33
N LYS A 115 7.87 1.06 -11.09
CA LYS A 115 8.24 0.21 -9.95
C LYS A 115 9.36 -0.77 -10.37
N PRO A 116 10.31 -1.11 -9.47
CA PRO A 116 11.39 -2.07 -9.78
C PRO A 116 10.85 -3.43 -10.23
N THR A 117 9.81 -3.93 -9.53
CA THR A 117 9.02 -5.07 -9.96
C THR A 117 7.84 -4.58 -10.79
N LYS A 118 8.01 -4.59 -12.11
CA LYS A 118 7.01 -4.02 -13.04
C LYS A 118 5.75 -4.85 -13.16
N TRP A 119 5.86 -6.18 -13.19
CA TRP A 119 4.72 -7.10 -13.28
C TRP A 119 4.53 -7.84 -11.96
N GLY A 120 3.33 -7.75 -11.38
CA GLY A 120 3.04 -8.39 -10.11
C GLY A 120 1.65 -8.11 -9.58
N LEU A 121 1.42 -8.51 -8.34
CA LEU A 121 0.23 -8.13 -7.59
C LEU A 121 0.41 -6.71 -7.06
N LYS A 122 -0.52 -5.82 -7.40
CA LYS A 122 -0.61 -4.48 -6.81
C LYS A 122 -1.32 -4.58 -5.47
N VAL A 123 -0.70 -4.07 -4.42
CA VAL A 123 -1.25 -4.05 -3.06
C VAL A 123 -1.21 -2.63 -2.53
N TRP A 124 -2.34 -2.13 -2.05
CA TRP A 124 -2.42 -0.88 -1.29
C TRP A 124 -2.09 -1.15 0.15
N THR A 125 -1.24 -0.33 0.75
CA THR A 125 -0.78 -0.51 2.13
C THR A 125 -0.91 0.78 2.91
N LEU A 126 -1.52 0.69 4.09
CA LEU A 126 -1.48 1.72 5.12
C LEU A 126 -0.39 1.35 6.11
N CYS A 127 0.52 2.29 6.37
CA CYS A 127 1.64 2.09 7.28
C CYS A 127 1.79 3.25 8.26
N ASP A 128 2.40 2.97 9.41
CA ASP A 128 2.98 3.99 10.28
C ASP A 128 4.19 4.63 9.58
N ALA A 129 4.18 5.95 9.42
CA ALA A 129 5.19 6.65 8.64
C ALA A 129 6.57 6.68 9.32
N LYS A 130 6.62 6.54 10.65
CA LYS A 130 7.87 6.63 11.44
C LYS A 130 8.48 5.26 11.70
N VAL A 131 7.66 4.27 12.05
CA VAL A 131 8.13 2.93 12.41
C VAL A 131 8.09 1.98 11.21
N HIS A 132 7.46 2.40 10.11
CA HIS A 132 7.29 1.61 8.88
C HIS A 132 6.50 0.30 9.10
N TYR A 133 5.64 0.28 10.11
CA TYR A 133 4.79 -0.87 10.43
C TYR A 133 3.56 -0.89 9.53
N CYS A 134 3.24 -2.05 8.95
CA CYS A 134 2.04 -2.22 8.11
C CYS A 134 0.80 -2.42 8.99
N LEU A 135 -0.18 -1.54 8.84
CA LEU A 135 -1.40 -1.48 9.66
C LEU A 135 -2.59 -2.15 8.97
N ASN A 136 -2.69 -1.97 7.66
CA ASN A 136 -3.78 -2.49 6.85
C ASN A 136 -3.32 -2.59 5.40
N PHE A 137 -3.89 -3.51 4.63
CA PHE A 137 -3.60 -3.61 3.21
C PHE A 137 -4.77 -4.21 2.44
N ASP A 138 -4.85 -3.91 1.15
CA ASP A 138 -5.84 -4.49 0.24
C ASP A 138 -5.20 -4.83 -1.12
N LEU A 139 -5.56 -5.98 -1.67
CA LEU A 139 -5.01 -6.47 -2.94
C LEU A 139 -5.92 -6.04 -4.10
N TYR A 140 -5.33 -5.45 -5.13
CA TYR A 140 -6.08 -5.11 -6.31
C TYR A 140 -6.39 -6.36 -7.16
N THR A 141 -7.68 -6.67 -7.28
CA THR A 141 -8.18 -7.82 -8.07
C THR A 141 -8.77 -7.43 -9.43
N GLY A 142 -8.65 -6.17 -9.84
CA GLY A 142 -9.38 -5.61 -10.98
C GLY A 142 -10.86 -5.32 -10.65
N GLY A 143 -11.51 -4.46 -11.43
CA GLY A 143 -12.93 -4.11 -11.22
C GLY A 143 -13.42 -2.93 -12.08
N ILE A 144 -14.73 -2.64 -11.99
CA ILE A 144 -15.45 -1.65 -12.80
C ILE A 144 -15.08 -0.24 -12.32
N GLY A 145 -14.26 0.46 -13.12
CA GLY A 145 -14.05 1.91 -13.07
C GLY A 145 -12.95 2.40 -12.13
N GLU A 146 -12.01 3.19 -12.66
CA GLU A 146 -11.03 3.95 -11.87
C GLU A 146 -11.67 5.12 -11.10
N LYS A 147 -12.89 5.52 -11.47
CA LYS A 147 -13.60 6.64 -10.85
C LYS A 147 -13.97 6.31 -9.41
N GLY A 148 -13.36 7.06 -8.48
CA GLY A 148 -13.57 6.87 -7.04
C GLY A 148 -12.76 5.72 -6.43
N LEU A 149 -11.93 5.02 -7.23
CA LEU A 149 -11.10 3.91 -6.72
C LEU A 149 -10.18 4.39 -5.61
N SER A 150 -9.47 5.50 -5.84
CA SER A 150 -8.52 6.04 -4.88
C SER A 150 -9.20 6.50 -3.57
N PHE A 151 -10.34 7.17 -3.67
CA PHE A 151 -11.16 7.54 -2.52
C PHE A 151 -11.60 6.31 -1.71
N ARG A 152 -12.15 5.29 -2.39
CA ARG A 152 -12.60 4.04 -1.76
C ARG A 152 -11.45 3.36 -1.02
N VAL A 153 -10.30 3.21 -1.67
CA VAL A 153 -9.12 2.57 -1.09
C VAL A 153 -8.69 3.27 0.19
N VAL A 154 -8.55 4.60 0.16
CA VAL A 154 -8.18 5.37 1.36
C VAL A 154 -9.22 5.21 2.45
N ASN A 155 -10.51 5.32 2.10
CA ASN A 155 -11.60 5.20 3.07
C ASN A 155 -11.62 3.83 3.76
N GLU A 156 -11.51 2.74 3.01
CA GLU A 156 -11.51 1.38 3.56
C GLU A 156 -10.27 1.12 4.43
N LEU A 157 -9.08 1.50 3.95
CA LEU A 157 -7.85 1.30 4.71
C LEU A 157 -7.82 2.11 6.01
N MET A 158 -8.31 3.36 5.96
CA MET A 158 -8.35 4.27 7.10
C MET A 158 -9.50 4.03 8.05
N ARG A 159 -10.54 3.28 7.67
CA ARG A 159 -11.76 3.09 8.48
C ARG A 159 -11.50 2.75 9.96
N PRO A 160 -10.54 1.87 10.32
CA PRO A 160 -10.23 1.57 11.73
C PRO A 160 -9.53 2.72 12.48
N TYR A 161 -9.02 3.71 11.76
CA TYR A 161 -8.13 4.78 12.24
C TYR A 161 -8.77 6.18 12.15
N LEU A 162 -9.98 6.31 11.60
CA LEU A 162 -10.67 7.59 11.51
C LEU A 162 -10.99 8.15 12.89
N GLY A 163 -10.78 9.46 13.06
CA GLY A 163 -11.13 10.20 14.28
C GLY A 163 -10.24 9.92 15.49
N ARG A 164 -9.11 9.22 15.31
CA ARG A 164 -8.20 8.82 16.39
C ARG A 164 -6.98 9.74 16.56
N GLY A 165 -7.04 10.94 15.99
CA GLY A 165 -5.95 11.92 16.08
C GLY A 165 -4.78 11.69 15.13
N HIS A 166 -4.93 10.79 14.15
CA HIS A 166 -3.92 10.55 13.13
C HIS A 166 -3.91 11.64 12.04
N ARG A 167 -2.78 11.72 11.33
CA ARG A 167 -2.54 12.54 10.15
C ARG A 167 -2.13 11.63 9.01
N LEU A 168 -2.91 11.63 7.95
CA LEU A 168 -2.65 10.81 6.77
C LEU A 168 -1.81 11.58 5.74
N TYR A 169 -0.78 10.92 5.22
CA TYR A 169 0.05 11.40 4.13
C TYR A 169 -0.19 10.55 2.88
N THR A 170 -0.48 11.20 1.76
CA THR A 170 -0.81 10.53 0.50
C THR A 170 -0.10 11.13 -0.71
N ASP A 171 0.06 10.32 -1.75
CA ASP A 171 0.56 10.75 -3.05
C ASP A 171 -0.53 11.42 -3.92
N ASN A 172 -0.17 11.77 -5.16
CA ASN A 172 -1.11 12.42 -6.09
C ASN A 172 -2.17 11.50 -6.71
N PHE A 173 -2.03 10.18 -6.61
CA PHE A 173 -3.04 9.24 -7.04
C PHE A 173 -4.23 9.24 -6.08
N TYR A 174 -3.98 9.40 -4.77
CA TYR A 174 -5.05 9.43 -3.78
C TYR A 174 -5.62 10.82 -3.51
N THR A 175 -4.77 11.84 -3.50
CA THR A 175 -5.15 13.14 -2.95
C THR A 175 -6.15 13.87 -3.85
N SER A 176 -7.26 14.30 -3.26
CA SER A 176 -8.24 15.18 -3.88
C SER A 176 -8.88 16.11 -2.83
N PRO A 177 -9.43 17.27 -3.25
CA PRO A 177 -10.19 18.13 -2.34
C PRO A 177 -11.33 17.40 -1.64
N GLU A 178 -12.03 16.52 -2.37
CA GLU A 178 -13.12 15.70 -1.86
C GLU A 178 -12.65 14.72 -0.77
N LEU A 179 -11.53 14.04 -1.00
CA LEU A 179 -10.96 13.12 -0.02
C LEU A 179 -10.56 13.85 1.27
N LEU A 180 -9.89 14.99 1.17
CA LEU A 180 -9.45 15.75 2.35
C LEU A 180 -10.63 16.31 3.13
N ALA A 181 -11.69 16.77 2.44
CA ALA A 181 -12.92 17.21 3.09
C ALA A 181 -13.61 16.04 3.82
N HIS A 182 -13.65 14.85 3.21
CA HIS A 182 -14.22 13.65 3.82
C HIS A 182 -13.44 13.18 5.05
N LEU A 183 -12.09 13.16 4.98
CA LEU A 183 -11.28 12.81 6.14
C LEU A 183 -11.45 13.83 7.27
N LEU A 184 -11.51 15.12 6.92
CA LEU A 184 -11.72 16.19 7.89
C LEU A 184 -13.10 16.10 8.57
N SER A 185 -14.16 15.73 7.86
CA SER A 185 -15.49 15.52 8.47
C SER A 185 -15.50 14.32 9.44
N HIS A 186 -14.55 13.40 9.28
CA HIS A 186 -14.30 12.28 10.20
C HIS A 186 -13.15 12.57 11.18
N ASN A 187 -12.89 13.84 11.51
CA ASN A 187 -11.87 14.28 12.46
C ASN A 187 -10.46 13.72 12.19
N THR A 188 -10.13 13.52 10.92
CA THR A 188 -8.83 12.99 10.48
C THR A 188 -8.18 14.00 9.54
N LEU A 189 -6.97 14.44 9.88
CA LEU A 189 -6.26 15.41 9.05
C LEU A 189 -5.46 14.68 7.98
N ALA A 190 -5.24 15.34 6.85
CA ALA A 190 -4.50 14.75 5.76
C ALA A 190 -3.69 15.79 4.98
N VAL A 191 -2.61 15.31 4.37
CA VAL A 191 -1.70 16.08 3.53
C VAL A 191 -1.31 15.23 2.33
N GLY A 192 -1.27 15.83 1.15
CA GLY A 192 -0.77 15.12 -0.02
C GLY A 192 -0.50 16.03 -1.20
N THR A 193 0.28 15.51 -2.13
CA THR A 193 0.45 16.14 -3.45
C THR A 193 -0.83 15.94 -4.25
N VAL A 194 -1.28 16.92 -5.02
CA VAL A 194 -2.51 16.83 -5.82
C VAL A 194 -2.21 17.13 -7.29
N ARG A 195 -2.98 16.53 -8.20
CA ARG A 195 -2.89 16.90 -9.62
C ARG A 195 -3.63 18.22 -9.87
N GLU A 196 -3.06 19.11 -10.68
CA GLU A 196 -3.69 20.40 -11.02
C GLU A 196 -5.11 20.24 -11.57
N ASN A 197 -5.31 19.20 -12.40
CA ASN A 197 -6.59 18.89 -13.04
C ASN A 197 -7.57 18.13 -12.14
N SER A 198 -7.27 17.98 -10.84
CA SER A 198 -8.17 17.35 -9.89
C SER A 198 -9.47 18.14 -9.76
N LYS A 199 -10.60 17.43 -9.67
CA LYS A 199 -11.93 18.05 -9.56
C LYS A 199 -11.98 18.91 -8.30
N HIS A 200 -12.61 20.06 -8.39
CA HIS A 200 -12.74 21.04 -7.30
C HIS A 200 -11.44 21.71 -6.83
N MET A 201 -10.35 21.63 -7.62
CA MET A 201 -9.18 22.47 -7.37
C MET A 201 -9.51 23.95 -7.57
N PRO A 202 -9.07 24.85 -6.66
CA PRO A 202 -9.34 26.27 -6.76
C PRO A 202 -8.74 26.84 -8.04
N VAL A 203 -9.56 27.53 -8.85
CA VAL A 203 -9.15 28.08 -10.16
C VAL A 203 -7.92 29.00 -10.03
N ARG A 204 -7.85 29.78 -8.95
CA ARG A 204 -6.72 30.68 -8.67
C ARG A 204 -5.41 29.96 -8.36
N ALA A 205 -5.44 28.67 -7.99
CA ALA A 205 -4.21 27.91 -7.82
C ALA A 205 -3.57 27.57 -9.17
N LYS A 206 -4.37 27.42 -10.23
CA LYS A 206 -3.90 26.88 -11.52
C LYS A 206 -2.78 27.70 -12.14
N SER A 207 -1.90 27.01 -12.84
CA SER A 207 -0.69 27.58 -13.45
C SER A 207 -0.99 28.66 -14.48
N SER A 208 -2.15 28.57 -15.13
CA SER A 208 -2.62 29.55 -16.11
C SER A 208 -3.01 30.92 -15.53
N GLN A 209 -3.23 31.02 -14.22
CA GLN A 209 -3.83 32.22 -13.61
C GLN A 209 -2.82 33.09 -12.85
N THR A 210 -1.73 32.51 -12.33
CA THR A 210 -0.76 33.23 -11.52
C THR A 210 0.66 32.83 -11.94
N LYS A 211 1.52 33.79 -12.28
CA LYS A 211 2.95 33.52 -12.47
C LYS A 211 3.61 33.45 -11.09
N VAL A 212 4.35 32.37 -10.84
CA VAL A 212 5.11 32.16 -9.60
C VAL A 212 6.55 31.97 -10.00
N GLU A 213 7.45 32.71 -9.36
CA GLU A 213 8.89 32.57 -9.61
C GLU A 213 9.42 31.25 -9.02
N VAL A 214 10.47 30.72 -9.63
CA VAL A 214 11.13 29.51 -9.13
C VAL A 214 11.60 29.75 -7.69
N GLY A 215 11.34 28.76 -6.82
CA GLY A 215 11.61 28.84 -5.38
C GLY A 215 10.46 29.44 -4.55
N HIS A 216 9.45 30.05 -5.17
CA HIS A 216 8.35 30.69 -4.46
C HIS A 216 7.09 29.82 -4.38
N SER A 217 6.27 30.10 -3.37
CA SER A 217 5.00 29.40 -3.12
C SER A 217 3.83 30.37 -3.03
N VAL A 218 2.67 29.92 -3.50
CA VAL A 218 1.38 30.59 -3.34
C VAL A 218 0.47 29.70 -2.51
N PHE A 219 -0.17 30.30 -1.51
CA PHE A 219 -1.12 29.61 -0.64
C PHE A 219 -2.53 30.14 -0.87
N LEU A 220 -3.48 29.23 -1.01
CA LEU A 220 -4.90 29.54 -1.03
C LEU A 220 -5.56 28.76 0.09
N LYS A 221 -6.24 29.48 0.99
CA LYS A 221 -6.96 28.88 2.10
C LYS A 221 -8.45 28.94 1.84
N SER A 222 -9.11 27.80 2.01
CA SER A 222 -10.57 27.72 2.09
C SER A 222 -10.94 26.98 3.37
N HIS A 223 -11.55 27.68 4.30
CA HIS A 223 -11.97 27.14 5.60
C HIS A 223 -10.77 26.51 6.35
N LYS A 224 -10.81 25.19 6.55
CA LYS A 224 -9.77 24.38 7.23
C LYS A 224 -8.82 23.67 6.27
N MET A 225 -8.92 23.94 4.96
CA MET A 225 -8.03 23.36 3.95
C MET A 225 -7.17 24.43 3.31
N THR A 226 -5.89 24.15 3.22
CA THR A 226 -4.89 24.97 2.54
C THR A 226 -4.44 24.26 1.28
N ALA A 227 -4.56 24.92 0.14
CA ALA A 227 -3.88 24.56 -1.09
C ALA A 227 -2.57 25.34 -1.20
N CYS A 228 -1.49 24.64 -1.49
CA CYS A 228 -0.19 25.22 -1.74
C CYS A 228 0.21 24.90 -3.19
N ARG A 229 0.67 25.92 -3.91
CA ARG A 229 1.39 25.76 -5.17
C ARG A 229 2.82 26.21 -4.94
N TRP A 230 3.78 25.35 -5.24
CA TRP A 230 5.20 25.67 -5.18
C TRP A 230 5.81 25.51 -6.56
N MET A 231 6.55 26.52 -7.00
CA MET A 231 7.25 26.48 -8.29
C MET A 231 8.70 26.02 -8.06
N ASP A 232 8.99 24.79 -8.48
CA ASP A 232 10.37 24.29 -8.61
C ASP A 232 10.77 24.32 -10.11
N LYS A 233 11.41 23.28 -10.64
CA LYS A 233 11.55 23.09 -12.10
C LYS A 233 10.19 22.96 -12.80
N ARG A 234 9.16 22.52 -12.06
CA ARG A 234 7.75 22.39 -12.48
C ARG A 234 6.86 22.76 -11.30
N ASP A 235 5.60 23.07 -11.60
CA ASP A 235 4.60 23.32 -10.57
C ASP A 235 4.31 22.05 -9.75
N VAL A 236 4.36 22.20 -8.43
CA VAL A 236 3.94 21.19 -7.46
C VAL A 236 2.75 21.72 -6.68
N PHE A 237 1.67 20.96 -6.68
CA PHE A 237 0.46 21.29 -5.93
C PHE A 237 0.32 20.36 -4.74
N CYS A 238 -0.01 20.93 -3.59
CA CYS A 238 -0.27 20.19 -2.36
C CYS A 238 -1.59 20.66 -1.74
N LEU A 239 -2.31 19.74 -1.12
CA LEU A 239 -3.43 20.06 -0.25
C LEU A 239 -3.11 19.62 1.18
N SER A 240 -3.58 20.39 2.14
CA SER A 240 -3.35 20.14 3.55
C SER A 240 -4.53 20.60 4.39
N THR A 241 -4.99 19.74 5.31
CA THR A 241 -5.85 20.13 6.44
C THR A 241 -5.07 20.23 7.75
N VAL A 242 -3.76 19.94 7.71
CA VAL A 242 -2.86 20.01 8.89
C VAL A 242 -2.20 21.39 9.01
N HIS A 243 -1.79 21.95 7.88
CA HIS A 243 -0.89 23.10 7.83
C HIS A 243 -1.62 24.36 7.36
N GLY A 244 -1.24 25.50 7.95
CA GLY A 244 -1.65 26.83 7.52
C GLY A 244 -0.77 27.35 6.38
N ASN A 245 -0.51 28.65 6.39
CA ASN A 245 0.30 29.38 5.41
C ASN A 245 1.72 29.71 5.92
N SER A 246 2.19 29.05 6.98
CA SER A 246 3.51 29.27 7.55
C SER A 246 4.59 28.59 6.69
N LEU A 247 5.61 29.35 6.30
CA LEU A 247 6.82 28.84 5.65
C LEU A 247 7.88 28.54 6.70
N THR A 248 8.64 27.46 6.51
CA THR A 248 9.77 27.07 7.34
C THR A 248 10.91 26.62 6.46
N GLU A 249 12.12 27.10 6.71
CA GLU A 249 13.32 26.59 6.04
C GLU A 249 13.66 25.20 6.57
N VAL A 250 13.92 24.27 5.66
CA VAL A 250 14.29 22.89 5.99
C VAL A 250 15.61 22.59 5.30
N THR A 251 16.64 22.28 6.09
CA THR A 251 17.90 21.76 5.58
C THR A 251 17.65 20.33 5.10
N ARG A 252 17.83 20.06 3.81
CA ARG A 252 17.75 18.68 3.30
C ARG A 252 18.95 17.91 3.86
N PRO A 253 18.75 16.71 4.43
CA PRO A 253 19.85 15.84 4.84
C PRO A 253 20.65 15.34 3.62
#